data_AF-K1RGD5-F1
#
_entry.id   AF-K1RGD5-F1
#
_cell.length_a   1.000
_cell.length_b   1.000
_cell.length_c   1.000
_cell.angle_alpha   90.00
_cell.angle_beta   90.00
_cell.angle_gamma   90.00
#
_symmetry.space_group_name_H-M   'P 1'
#
loop_
_entity.id
_entity.type
_entity.pdbx_description
1 polymer ?
#
loop_
_entity_poly.entity_id
_entity_poly.type
_entity_poly.pdbx_seq_one_letter_code
_entity_poly.pdbx_strand_id
1 'polypeptide(L)'
;MAKFSPVWLNEHKALVDYTDVANAPSKDFYHVFVTPTQFIFRVWKIVPPTRADSHVPPYEFKNTYEEFKHDDRCQSEIVRLAGEPTLNYLLGIEEGRLDYICRIPREAQIRIILNLDLEDIQRLGRTCKMFRELCHSCELWERIYRRYSETPITPELEMLAAEKGWRRLFFTNKLQLQVETVDNVMSELPPCICVDFDLVLVV
;
A
#
# COMPACT_ATOMS: atom_id res chain seq x y z
N MET A 1 11.39 28.49 9.19
CA MET A 1 11.70 27.25 9.95
C MET A 1 10.80 26.14 9.42
N ALA A 2 11.35 25.18 8.68
CA ALA A 2 10.58 24.05 8.20
C ALA A 2 10.09 23.25 9.42
N LYS A 3 8.77 23.17 9.62
CA LYS A 3 8.18 22.30 10.63
C LYS A 3 8.48 20.88 10.19
N PHE A 4 9.46 20.24 10.80
CA PHE A 4 9.77 18.83 10.57
C PHE A 4 8.54 18.02 10.98
N SER A 5 7.73 17.62 10.00
CA SER A 5 6.67 16.64 10.24
C SER A 5 7.35 15.28 10.37
N PRO A 6 7.07 14.50 11.42
CA PRO A 6 7.55 13.14 11.51
C PRO A 6 7.20 12.36 10.24
N VAL A 7 8.16 11.56 9.76
CA VAL A 7 8.07 10.84 8.48
C VAL A 7 6.86 9.89 8.41
N TRP A 8 6.33 9.47 9.57
CA TRP A 8 5.19 8.58 9.69
C TRP A 8 3.82 9.26 9.73
N LEU A 9 3.77 10.59 9.65
CA LEU A 9 2.53 11.36 9.54
C LEU A 9 2.29 11.81 8.11
N ASN A 10 1.03 11.80 7.70
CA ASN A 10 0.61 12.37 6.42
C ASN A 10 0.69 13.92 6.42
N GLU A 11 0.34 14.53 5.28
CA GLU A 11 0.31 16.00 5.11
C GLU A 11 -0.61 16.71 6.14
N HIS A 12 -1.65 16.01 6.59
CA HIS A 12 -2.62 16.48 7.58
C HIS A 12 -2.22 16.17 9.04
N LYS A 13 -1.01 15.65 9.28
CA LYS A 13 -0.49 15.23 10.59
C LYS A 13 -1.28 14.08 11.23
N ALA A 14 -1.94 13.29 10.42
CA ALA A 14 -2.67 12.10 10.81
C ALA A 14 -1.82 10.83 10.54
N LEU A 15 -2.02 9.84 11.40
CA LEU A 15 -1.58 8.47 11.18
C LEU A 15 -2.46 7.78 10.15
N VAL A 16 -3.77 7.97 10.21
CA VAL A 16 -4.72 7.41 9.24
C VAL A 16 -5.68 8.50 8.83
N ASP A 17 -5.90 8.63 7.53
CA ASP A 17 -6.82 9.59 6.95
C ASP A 17 -7.36 9.02 5.65
N TYR A 18 -8.61 8.58 5.68
CA TYR A 18 -9.31 8.17 4.47
C TYR A 18 -10.82 8.28 4.65
N THR A 19 -11.50 8.51 3.53
CA THR A 19 -12.95 8.51 3.41
C THR A 19 -13.39 7.31 2.62
N ASP A 20 -14.51 6.70 3.00
CA ASP A 20 -15.07 5.58 2.24
C ASP A 20 -16.60 5.51 2.42
N VAL A 21 -17.25 4.67 1.61
CA VAL A 21 -18.68 4.38 1.67
C VAL A 21 -18.89 3.11 2.48
N ALA A 22 -19.94 3.11 3.28
CA ALA A 22 -20.32 1.95 4.07
C ALA A 22 -20.56 0.71 3.22
N ASN A 23 -20.29 -0.45 3.79
CA ASN A 23 -20.61 -1.72 3.16
C ASN A 23 -22.13 -1.84 2.91
N ALA A 24 -22.47 -2.52 1.81
CA ALA A 24 -23.87 -2.81 1.48
C ALA A 24 -24.57 -3.52 2.66
N PRO A 25 -25.84 -3.20 2.95
CA PRO A 25 -26.77 -2.41 2.15
C PRO A 25 -26.73 -0.89 2.42
N SER A 26 -25.88 -0.43 3.35
CA SER A 26 -25.79 1.00 3.67
C SER A 26 -25.07 1.76 2.55
N LYS A 27 -25.39 3.04 2.41
CA LYS A 27 -24.67 4.00 1.55
C LYS A 27 -24.17 5.20 2.34
N ASP A 28 -24.12 5.07 3.66
CA ASP A 28 -23.60 6.11 4.54
C ASP A 28 -22.12 6.38 4.19
N PHE A 29 -21.72 7.64 4.19
CA PHE A 29 -20.30 7.98 4.05
C PHE A 29 -19.68 8.07 5.44
N TYR A 30 -18.42 7.66 5.53
CA TYR A 30 -17.66 7.81 6.76
C TYR A 30 -16.24 8.29 6.49
N HIS A 31 -15.65 8.92 7.50
CA HIS A 31 -14.28 9.41 7.49
C HIS A 31 -13.56 8.93 8.73
N VAL A 32 -12.42 8.27 8.53
CA VAL A 32 -11.53 7.84 9.60
C VAL A 32 -10.35 8.78 9.65
N PHE A 33 -10.18 9.48 10.77
CA PHE A 33 -9.09 10.43 10.98
C PHE A 33 -8.41 10.18 12.32
N VAL A 34 -7.28 9.51 12.29
CA VAL A 34 -6.51 9.14 13.48
C VAL A 34 -5.25 9.98 13.54
N THR A 35 -5.09 10.74 14.62
CA THR A 35 -3.88 11.51 14.92
C THR A 35 -3.11 10.85 16.06
N PRO A 36 -1.84 11.24 16.31
CA PRO A 36 -1.06 10.69 17.44
C PRO A 36 -1.69 10.88 18.82
N THR A 37 -2.72 11.71 18.96
CA THR A 37 -3.36 12.01 20.24
C THR A 37 -4.85 11.69 20.27
N GLN A 38 -5.51 11.68 19.12
CA GLN A 38 -6.97 11.61 19.03
C GLN A 38 -7.43 10.71 17.90
N PHE A 39 -8.49 9.98 18.20
CA PHE A 39 -9.27 9.18 17.28
C PHE A 39 -10.53 9.96 16.88
N ILE A 40 -10.70 10.23 15.59
CA ILE A 40 -11.87 10.96 15.09
C ILE A 40 -12.54 10.10 14.01
N PHE A 41 -13.82 9.79 14.23
CA PHE A 41 -14.66 9.05 13.28
C PHE A 41 -15.89 9.88 12.97
N ARG A 42 -16.09 10.23 11.69
CA ARG A 42 -17.21 11.05 11.25
C ARG A 42 -18.11 10.25 10.34
N VAL A 43 -19.42 10.45 10.47
CA VAL A 43 -20.43 9.72 9.71
C VAL A 43 -21.45 10.69 9.12
N TRP A 44 -21.73 10.51 7.84
CA TRP A 44 -22.80 11.17 7.09
C TRP A 44 -23.81 10.11 6.67
N LYS A 45 -24.98 10.14 7.30
CA LYS A 45 -26.07 9.22 6.93
C LYS A 45 -26.67 9.63 5.60
N ILE A 46 -26.76 8.68 4.67
CA ILE A 46 -27.39 8.90 3.37
C ILE A 46 -28.75 8.23 3.36
N VAL A 47 -29.76 9.03 3.63
CA VAL A 47 -31.15 8.62 3.75
C VAL A 47 -32.02 9.30 2.70
N PRO A 48 -33.03 8.61 2.13
CA PRO A 48 -33.97 9.24 1.21
C PRO A 48 -34.70 10.42 1.87
N PRO A 49 -35.00 11.50 1.13
CA PRO A 49 -35.72 12.67 1.65
C PRO A 49 -37.08 12.33 2.28
N THR A 50 -37.69 11.22 1.85
CA THR A 50 -39.00 10.74 2.29
C THR A 50 -39.01 10.12 3.67
N ARG A 51 -37.85 9.76 4.25
CA ARG A 51 -37.79 9.25 5.63
C ARG A 51 -37.79 10.41 6.61
N ALA A 52 -38.39 10.20 7.78
CA ALA A 52 -38.46 11.22 8.84
C ALA A 52 -37.08 11.63 9.38
N ASP A 53 -36.06 10.77 9.23
CA ASP A 53 -34.67 11.01 9.61
C ASP A 53 -33.83 11.65 8.51
N SER A 54 -34.43 12.14 7.42
CA SER A 54 -33.73 12.74 6.28
C SER A 54 -32.92 14.00 6.59
N HIS A 55 -33.24 14.67 7.70
CA HIS A 55 -32.57 15.88 8.14
C HIS A 55 -31.53 15.66 9.25
N VAL A 56 -31.17 14.40 9.55
CA VAL A 56 -30.15 14.13 10.58
C VAL A 56 -28.81 14.70 10.13
N PRO A 57 -28.21 15.63 10.90
CA PRO A 57 -26.91 16.18 10.56
C PRO A 57 -25.82 15.10 10.72
N PRO A 58 -24.67 15.28 10.06
CA PRO A 58 -23.50 14.45 10.29
C PRO A 58 -23.11 14.46 11.76
N TYR A 59 -22.59 13.34 12.25
CA TYR A 59 -22.13 13.21 13.63
C TYR A 59 -20.70 12.70 13.67
N GLU A 60 -20.00 13.06 14.75
CA GLU A 60 -18.61 12.69 14.98
C GLU A 60 -18.44 12.04 16.35
N PHE A 61 -17.58 11.02 16.38
CA PHE A 61 -16.97 10.50 17.59
C PHE A 61 -15.56 11.06 17.66
N LYS A 62 -15.23 11.65 18.80
CA LYS A 62 -13.92 12.20 19.08
C LYS A 62 -13.48 11.64 20.42
N ASN A 63 -12.50 10.75 20.37
CA ASN A 63 -12.02 10.02 21.52
C ASN A 63 -10.50 10.18 21.62
N THR A 64 -9.97 10.11 22.83
CA THR A 64 -8.57 9.74 23.05
C THR A 64 -8.39 8.24 22.80
N TYR A 65 -7.14 7.76 22.77
CA TYR A 65 -6.86 6.33 22.58
C TYR A 65 -7.48 5.45 23.68
N GLU A 66 -7.35 5.86 24.94
CA GLU A 66 -7.94 5.14 26.08
C GLU A 66 -9.47 5.16 26.03
N GLU A 67 -10.08 6.28 25.63
CA GLU A 67 -11.53 6.36 25.48
C GLU A 67 -12.02 5.47 24.34
N PHE A 68 -11.33 5.47 23.20
CA PHE A 68 -11.71 4.68 22.03
C PHE A 68 -11.74 3.18 22.35
N LYS A 69 -10.78 2.70 23.15
CA LYS A 69 -10.71 1.31 23.60
C LYS A 69 -11.94 0.85 24.38
N HIS A 70 -12.60 1.75 25.08
CA HIS A 70 -13.77 1.47 25.92
C HIS A 70 -15.09 2.01 25.33
N ASP A 71 -15.05 2.66 24.17
CA ASP A 71 -16.23 3.21 23.51
C ASP A 71 -16.90 2.17 22.60
N ASP A 72 -17.68 1.28 23.21
CA ASP A 72 -18.45 0.24 22.52
C ASP A 72 -19.36 0.82 21.42
N ARG A 73 -19.83 2.06 21.60
CA ARG A 73 -20.72 2.72 20.63
C ARG A 73 -19.95 3.12 19.38
N CYS A 74 -18.78 3.72 19.53
CA CYS A 74 -17.91 4.06 18.41
C CYS A 74 -17.46 2.79 17.67
N GLN A 75 -17.00 1.76 18.41
CA GLN A 75 -16.55 0.51 17.82
C GLN A 75 -17.67 -0.21 17.04
N SER A 76 -18.87 -0.26 17.61
CA SER A 76 -20.04 -0.86 16.94
C SER A 76 -20.40 -0.15 15.64
N GLU A 77 -20.32 1.19 15.61
CA GLU A 77 -20.57 1.96 14.38
C GLU A 77 -19.50 1.71 13.31
N ILE A 78 -18.23 1.59 13.70
CA ILE A 78 -17.15 1.25 12.76
C ILE A 78 -17.37 -0.14 12.17
N VAL A 79 -17.72 -1.13 12.99
CA VAL A 79 -18.04 -2.48 12.49
C VAL A 79 -19.23 -2.45 11.55
N ARG A 80 -20.28 -1.69 11.89
CA ARG A 80 -21.48 -1.55 11.06
C ARG A 80 -21.18 -0.95 9.68
N LEU A 81 -20.30 0.06 9.62
CA LEU A 81 -20.03 0.83 8.40
C LEU A 81 -18.85 0.29 7.60
N ALA A 82 -17.72 0.07 8.26
CA ALA A 82 -16.43 -0.28 7.64
C ALA A 82 -16.06 -1.76 7.81
N GLY A 83 -16.75 -2.48 8.70
CA GLY A 83 -16.50 -3.89 8.98
C GLY A 83 -15.44 -4.15 10.06
N GLU A 84 -15.39 -5.40 10.50
CA GLU A 84 -14.49 -5.88 11.56
C GLU A 84 -12.99 -5.76 11.24
N PRO A 85 -12.52 -5.99 9.98
CA PRO A 85 -11.10 -5.79 9.66
C PRO A 85 -10.63 -4.36 9.92
N THR A 86 -11.49 -3.38 9.65
CA THR A 86 -11.18 -1.97 9.88
C THR A 86 -11.09 -1.65 11.37
N LEU A 87 -12.02 -2.17 12.19
CA LEU A 87 -11.94 -2.01 13.65
C LEU A 87 -10.64 -2.61 14.20
N ASN A 88 -10.30 -3.83 13.79
CA ASN A 88 -9.08 -4.51 14.23
C ASN A 88 -7.81 -3.75 13.83
N TYR A 89 -7.80 -3.13 12.65
CA TYR A 89 -6.73 -2.25 12.22
C TYR A 89 -6.57 -1.04 13.16
N LEU A 90 -7.68 -0.38 13.49
CA LEU A 90 -7.71 0.82 14.32
C LEU A 90 -7.32 0.53 15.77
N LEU A 91 -7.76 -0.60 16.33
CA LEU A 91 -7.32 -1.09 17.64
C LEU A 91 -5.83 -1.47 17.63
N GLY A 92 -5.33 -2.06 16.54
CA GLY A 92 -3.91 -2.33 16.37
C GLY A 92 -3.06 -1.05 16.44
N ILE A 93 -3.57 0.07 15.91
CA ILE A 93 -2.90 1.37 16.01
C ILE A 93 -2.82 1.86 17.46
N GLU A 94 -3.86 1.65 18.27
CA GLU A 94 -3.83 1.94 19.71
C GLU A 94 -2.75 1.14 20.44
N GLU A 95 -2.61 -0.14 20.10
CA GLU A 95 -1.56 -1.02 20.63
C GLU A 95 -0.15 -0.71 20.07
N GLY A 96 0.00 0.30 19.21
CA GLY A 96 1.28 0.67 18.59
C GLY A 96 1.70 -0.19 17.40
N ARG A 97 0.82 -1.06 16.90
CA ARG A 97 1.00 -1.86 15.67
C ARG A 97 0.71 -0.99 14.44
N LEU A 98 1.68 -0.15 14.08
CA LEU A 98 1.64 0.67 12.88
C LEU A 98 2.34 -0.01 11.69
N ASP A 99 1.88 0.29 10.49
CA ASP A 99 2.54 -0.12 9.23
C ASP A 99 3.80 0.72 8.95
N TYR A 100 4.82 0.62 9.82
CA TYR A 100 6.01 1.47 9.76
C TYR A 100 6.71 1.43 8.39
N ILE A 101 6.83 0.23 7.79
CA ILE A 101 7.50 0.04 6.50
C ILE A 101 6.76 0.78 5.38
N CYS A 102 5.42 0.81 5.43
CA CYS A 102 4.62 1.51 4.43
C CYS A 102 4.76 3.04 4.49
N ARG A 103 5.24 3.58 5.62
CA ARG A 103 5.29 5.01 5.91
C ARG A 103 6.68 5.63 5.73
N ILE A 104 7.73 4.81 5.76
CA ILE A 104 9.09 5.30 5.53
C ILE A 104 9.30 5.66 4.05
N PRO A 105 10.30 6.50 3.72
CA PRO A 105 10.53 6.94 2.34
C PRO A 105 10.86 5.76 1.44
N ARG A 106 10.45 5.85 0.17
CA ARG A 106 10.59 4.78 -0.82
C ARG A 106 12.02 4.23 -0.93
N GLU A 107 13.03 5.11 -0.88
CA GLU A 107 14.44 4.69 -0.89
C GLU A 107 14.81 3.81 0.32
N ALA A 108 14.29 4.11 1.51
CA ALA A 108 14.50 3.30 2.70
C ALA A 108 13.77 1.95 2.59
N GLN A 109 12.57 1.93 2.02
CA GLN A 109 11.83 0.69 1.75
C GLN A 109 12.63 -0.23 0.82
N ILE A 110 13.14 0.31 -0.29
CA ILE A 110 13.97 -0.44 -1.25
C ILE A 110 15.21 -1.02 -0.56
N ARG A 111 15.92 -0.24 0.26
CA ARG A 111 17.09 -0.72 1.00
C ARG A 111 16.77 -1.86 1.95
N ILE A 112 15.63 -1.80 2.64
CA ILE A 112 15.19 -2.89 3.53
C ILE A 112 14.88 -4.14 2.70
N ILE A 113 14.11 -4.00 1.62
CA ILE A 113 13.71 -5.12 0.75
C ILE A 113 14.93 -5.76 0.07
N LEU A 114 15.95 -4.98 -0.29
CA LEU A 114 17.19 -5.50 -0.88
C LEU A 114 18.00 -6.41 0.05
N ASN A 115 17.71 -6.43 1.35
CA ASN A 115 18.33 -7.37 2.30
C ASN A 115 17.52 -8.67 2.45
N LEU A 116 16.37 -8.79 1.79
CA LEU A 116 15.58 -10.02 1.78
C LEU A 116 16.03 -10.95 0.64
N ASP A 117 15.83 -12.24 0.84
CA ASP A 117 16.03 -13.24 -0.20
C ASP A 117 14.97 -13.12 -1.30
N LEU A 118 15.28 -13.61 -2.49
CA LEU A 118 14.38 -13.53 -3.65
C LEU A 118 13.01 -14.17 -3.39
N GLU A 119 12.96 -15.24 -2.60
CA GLU A 119 11.70 -15.87 -2.18
C GLU A 119 10.86 -14.96 -1.28
N ASP A 120 11.51 -14.28 -0.33
CA ASP A 120 10.84 -13.38 0.60
C ASP A 120 10.35 -12.12 -0.09
N ILE A 121 11.09 -11.61 -1.10
CA ILE A 121 10.62 -10.52 -1.95
C ILE A 121 9.33 -10.91 -2.68
N GLN A 122 9.24 -12.15 -3.18
CA GLN A 122 8.02 -12.66 -3.81
C GLN A 122 6.87 -12.82 -2.81
N ARG A 123 7.14 -13.34 -1.61
CA ARG A 123 6.13 -13.46 -0.54
C ARG A 123 5.63 -12.08 -0.12
N LEU A 124 6.52 -11.11 0.07
CA LEU A 124 6.21 -9.73 0.43
C LEU A 124 5.30 -9.07 -0.64
N GLY A 125 5.58 -9.28 -1.93
CA GLY A 125 4.76 -8.76 -3.01
C GLY A 125 3.31 -9.30 -3.05
N ARG A 126 2.99 -10.32 -2.26
CA ARG A 126 1.62 -10.88 -2.14
C ARG A 126 0.85 -10.33 -0.94
N THR A 127 1.48 -9.53 -0.09
CA THR A 127 0.87 -9.06 1.16
C THR A 127 -0.06 -7.87 0.95
N CYS A 128 0.39 -6.81 0.25
CA CYS A 128 -0.42 -5.63 -0.02
C CYS A 128 -0.11 -5.03 -1.40
N LYS A 129 -0.99 -4.14 -1.89
CA LYS A 129 -0.85 -3.48 -3.20
C LYS A 129 0.46 -2.68 -3.31
N MET A 130 0.81 -1.92 -2.28
CA MET A 130 2.05 -1.13 -2.25
C MET A 130 3.29 -2.02 -2.38
N PHE A 131 3.37 -3.10 -1.59
CA PHE A 131 4.49 -4.03 -1.71
C PHE A 131 4.49 -4.79 -3.03
N ARG A 132 3.32 -5.08 -3.61
CA ARG A 132 3.24 -5.66 -4.94
C ARG A 132 3.87 -4.74 -5.98
N GLU A 133 3.55 -3.45 -5.97
CA GLU A 133 4.13 -2.46 -6.87
C GLU A 133 5.64 -2.30 -6.64
N LEU A 134 6.05 -2.19 -5.37
CA LEU A 134 7.44 -2.01 -5.01
C LEU A 134 8.31 -3.23 -5.38
N CYS A 135 7.85 -4.45 -5.06
CA CYS A 135 8.50 -5.71 -5.39
C CYS A 135 8.51 -6.01 -6.90
N HIS A 136 7.72 -5.29 -7.70
CA HIS A 136 7.71 -5.40 -9.17
C HIS A 136 8.35 -4.19 -9.87
N SER A 137 8.84 -3.21 -9.12
CA SER A 137 9.39 -1.98 -9.70
C SER A 137 10.72 -2.20 -10.41
N CYS A 138 10.92 -1.52 -11.54
CA CYS A 138 12.18 -1.59 -12.31
C CYS A 138 13.39 -1.22 -11.47
N GLU A 139 13.29 -0.20 -10.62
CA GLU A 139 14.39 0.24 -9.76
C GLU A 139 14.85 -0.83 -8.76
N LEU A 140 13.92 -1.55 -8.13
CA LEU A 140 14.29 -2.62 -7.21
C LEU A 140 15.02 -3.73 -7.97
N TRP A 141 14.47 -4.15 -9.12
CA TRP A 141 15.05 -5.23 -9.91
C TRP A 141 16.37 -4.88 -10.58
N GLU A 142 16.60 -3.61 -10.91
CA GLU A 142 17.90 -3.11 -11.35
C GLU A 142 18.96 -3.29 -10.26
N ARG A 143 18.64 -2.90 -9.03
CA ARG A 143 19.56 -3.04 -7.89
C ARG A 143 19.81 -4.51 -7.52
N ILE A 144 18.77 -5.35 -7.62
CA ILE A 144 18.91 -6.81 -7.47
C ILE A 144 19.84 -7.35 -8.56
N TYR A 145 19.63 -6.97 -9.82
CA TYR A 145 20.47 -7.41 -10.93
C TYR A 145 21.93 -7.03 -10.68
N ARG A 146 22.23 -5.78 -10.31
CA ARG A 146 23.58 -5.32 -9.96
C ARG A 146 24.24 -6.11 -8.83
N ARG A 147 23.45 -6.57 -7.85
CA ARG A 147 23.96 -7.28 -6.67
C ARG A 147 24.28 -8.74 -6.96
N TYR A 148 23.53 -9.38 -7.86
CA TYR A 148 23.61 -10.83 -8.12
C TYR A 148 24.26 -11.19 -9.45
N SER A 149 24.36 -10.24 -10.39
CA SER A 149 25.00 -10.46 -11.68
C SER A 149 26.48 -10.10 -11.61
N GLU A 150 27.34 -11.00 -12.06
CA GLU A 150 28.78 -10.76 -12.25
C GLU A 150 29.06 -9.98 -13.55
N THR A 151 28.07 -9.89 -14.44
CA THR A 151 28.19 -9.21 -15.72
C THR A 151 28.15 -7.69 -15.55
N PRO A 152 29.09 -6.95 -16.15
CA PRO A 152 29.07 -5.49 -16.12
C PRO A 152 27.82 -4.98 -16.87
N ILE A 153 27.22 -3.92 -16.36
CA ILE A 153 26.11 -3.25 -17.04
C ILE A 153 26.66 -2.53 -18.26
N THR A 154 26.35 -3.05 -19.44
CA THR A 154 26.64 -2.38 -20.71
C THR A 154 25.47 -1.47 -21.12
N PRO A 155 25.70 -0.41 -21.91
CA PRO A 155 24.64 0.45 -22.43
C PRO A 155 23.57 -0.33 -23.22
N GLU A 156 24.00 -1.37 -23.94
CA GLU A 156 23.11 -2.28 -24.67
C GLU A 156 22.17 -3.04 -23.73
N LEU A 157 22.70 -3.47 -22.57
CA LEU A 157 21.90 -4.14 -21.55
C LEU A 157 20.90 -3.17 -20.91
N GLU A 158 21.28 -1.91 -20.68
CA GLU A 158 20.34 -0.88 -20.18
C GLU A 158 19.23 -0.60 -21.18
N MET A 159 19.54 -0.52 -22.48
CA MET A 159 18.53 -0.38 -23.53
C MET A 159 17.57 -1.57 -23.56
N LEU A 160 18.10 -2.80 -23.45
CA LEU A 160 17.29 -4.00 -23.37
C LEU A 160 16.43 -4.03 -22.09
N ALA A 161 16.97 -3.53 -20.97
CA ALA A 161 16.26 -3.45 -19.71
C ALA A 161 15.13 -2.42 -19.74
N ALA A 162 15.32 -1.30 -20.45
CA ALA A 162 14.27 -0.31 -20.68
C ALA A 162 13.11 -0.91 -21.49
N GLU A 163 13.41 -1.78 -22.47
CA GLU A 163 12.38 -2.41 -23.31
C GLU A 163 11.69 -3.61 -22.63
N LYS A 164 12.45 -4.50 -21.97
CA LYS A 164 11.94 -5.78 -21.45
C LYS A 164 11.68 -5.78 -19.93
N GLY A 165 12.28 -4.85 -19.20
CA GLY A 165 12.26 -4.74 -17.74
C GLY A 165 13.36 -5.57 -17.06
N TRP A 166 14.02 -4.96 -16.06
CA TRP A 166 15.08 -5.60 -15.26
C TRP A 166 14.67 -6.92 -14.62
N ARG A 167 13.43 -7.03 -14.15
CA ARG A 167 12.89 -8.26 -13.55
C ARG A 167 12.96 -9.43 -14.51
N ARG A 168 12.59 -9.20 -15.78
CA ARG A 168 12.64 -10.26 -16.79
C ARG A 168 14.05 -10.65 -17.11
N LEU A 169 14.90 -9.66 -17.36
CA LEU A 169 16.31 -9.90 -17.67
C LEU A 169 17.01 -10.68 -16.57
N PHE A 170 16.68 -10.41 -15.31
CA PHE A 170 17.20 -11.17 -14.19
C PHE A 170 16.84 -12.67 -14.28
N PHE A 171 15.57 -13.00 -14.52
CA PHE A 171 15.14 -14.39 -14.63
C PHE A 171 15.63 -15.05 -15.93
N THR A 172 15.64 -14.33 -17.06
CA THR A 172 16.12 -14.87 -18.33
C THR A 172 17.64 -15.08 -18.32
N ASN A 173 18.43 -14.19 -17.72
CA ASN A 173 19.89 -14.36 -17.64
C ASN A 173 20.25 -15.48 -16.65
N LYS A 174 19.54 -15.61 -15.53
CA LYS A 174 19.68 -16.77 -14.63
C LYS A 174 19.29 -18.08 -15.32
N LEU A 175 18.22 -18.07 -16.12
CA LEU A 175 17.80 -19.24 -16.92
C LEU A 175 18.81 -19.53 -18.03
N GLN A 176 19.35 -18.53 -18.72
CA GLN A 176 20.37 -18.70 -19.76
C GLN A 176 21.69 -19.25 -19.18
N LEU A 177 22.10 -18.82 -17.98
CA LEU A 177 23.23 -19.42 -17.26
C LEU A 177 22.98 -20.86 -16.77
N GLN A 178 21.71 -21.28 -16.65
CA GLN A 178 21.35 -22.68 -16.39
C GLN A 178 21.20 -23.50 -17.70
N VAL A 179 20.80 -22.85 -18.80
CA VAL A 179 20.61 -23.41 -20.14
C VAL A 179 21.93 -23.55 -20.90
N GLU A 180 23.00 -22.85 -20.52
CA GLU A 180 24.37 -23.22 -20.95
C GLU A 180 24.79 -24.64 -20.51
N THR A 181 23.98 -25.31 -19.68
CA THR A 181 24.07 -26.76 -19.43
C THR A 181 23.00 -27.61 -20.11
N VAL A 182 21.93 -27.05 -20.67
CA VAL A 182 20.89 -27.79 -21.42
C VAL A 182 20.21 -26.89 -22.44
N ASP A 183 20.49 -27.14 -23.72
CA ASP A 183 19.89 -26.50 -24.88
C ASP A 183 18.35 -26.37 -24.84
N ASN A 184 17.87 -25.28 -25.44
CA ASN A 184 16.51 -25.04 -25.97
C ASN A 184 15.33 -24.90 -24.96
N VAL A 185 14.72 -23.71 -24.91
CA VAL A 185 13.38 -23.39 -25.47
C VAL A 185 12.93 -22.04 -24.89
N MET A 186 12.74 -21.06 -25.79
CA MET A 186 12.08 -19.78 -25.54
C MET A 186 10.61 -19.90 -25.96
N SER A 187 9.66 -19.68 -25.04
CA SER A 187 8.39 -19.02 -25.37
C SER A 187 7.63 -18.52 -24.13
N GLU A 188 7.24 -17.25 -24.23
CA GLU A 188 6.02 -16.63 -23.68
C GLU A 188 5.92 -16.29 -22.17
N LEU A 189 6.26 -15.05 -21.83
CA LEU A 189 5.63 -14.30 -20.74
C LEU A 189 5.31 -12.85 -21.17
N PRO A 190 4.12 -12.31 -20.84
CA PRO A 190 3.55 -11.10 -21.45
C PRO A 190 4.27 -9.81 -21.02
N PRO A 191 4.45 -8.80 -21.90
CA PRO A 191 5.21 -7.57 -21.65
C PRO A 191 4.84 -6.81 -20.36
N CYS A 192 5.85 -6.42 -19.57
CA CYS A 192 5.71 -5.50 -18.47
C CYS A 192 5.74 -4.16 -19.17
N ILE A 193 4.57 -3.65 -19.49
CA ILE A 193 4.44 -2.31 -20.04
C ILE A 193 4.86 -1.37 -18.91
N CYS A 194 6.02 -0.73 -19.06
CA CYS A 194 6.29 0.53 -18.39
C CYS A 194 5.30 1.53 -18.99
N VAL A 195 4.11 1.66 -18.42
CA VAL A 195 3.19 2.72 -18.85
C VAL A 195 3.67 3.98 -18.18
N ASP A 196 4.06 4.95 -18.99
CA ASP A 196 4.17 6.35 -18.61
C ASP A 196 2.91 6.77 -17.84
N PHE A 197 3.12 7.33 -16.65
CA PHE A 197 2.07 7.94 -15.86
C PHE A 197 1.67 9.25 -16.55
N ASP A 198 0.69 9.18 -17.45
CA ASP A 198 -0.19 10.30 -17.76
C ASP A 198 -1.63 9.80 -17.94
N LEU A 199 -2.51 10.46 -17.16
CA LEU A 199 -3.97 10.46 -17.17
C LEU A 199 -4.80 9.24 -16.68
N VAL A 200 -5.48 9.51 -15.55
CA VAL A 200 -6.95 9.40 -15.31
C VAL A 200 -7.68 8.08 -15.62
N LEU A 201 -8.21 7.44 -14.58
CA LEU A 201 -9.65 7.11 -14.32
C LEU A 201 -9.69 6.05 -13.20
N VAL A 202 -10.21 6.37 -12.00
CA VAL A 202 -11.61 6.16 -11.58
C VAL A 202 -12.12 4.76 -11.94
N VAL A 203 -12.09 3.85 -10.96
CA VAL A 203 -13.27 3.17 -10.37
C VAL A 203 -12.95 2.86 -8.91
#